data_AF-A0A1T4RH07-F1
#
_entry.id   AF-A0A1T4RH07-F1
#
_cell.length_a   1.000
_cell.length_b   1.000
_cell.length_c   1.000
_cell.angle_alpha   90.00
_cell.angle_beta   90.00
_cell.angle_gamma   90.00
#
_symmetry.space_group_name_H-M   'P 1'
#
loop_
_entity.id
_entity.type
_entity.pdbx_description
1 polymer ?
#
loop_
_entity_poly.entity_id
_entity_poly.type
_entity_poly.pdbx_seq_one_letter_code
_entity_poly.pdbx_strand_id
1 'polypeptide(L)'
;MRLGRRIRLFLLLFFRIKDMPAKVALGFAVGSCVNFYPTFGVGVPIALAAARLARGNVFAGLLGDLLFKPLFPFFFYLDLLVGNSLFGEKQAAISQQLLGLVKMEWQAFVQVGKAFFLGALVNSLLLGLILFLVVWRTFARLQPWCLNRLRHSRRKEVSDAH
;
A
#
# COMPACT_ATOMS: atom_id res chain seq x y z
N MET A 1 1.06 13.04 -21.07
CA MET A 1 1.73 11.73 -21.33
C MET A 1 2.82 11.31 -20.30
N ARG A 2 2.99 11.97 -19.14
CA ARG A 2 4.05 11.62 -18.14
C ARG A 2 3.64 10.49 -17.17
N LEU A 3 2.34 10.35 -16.88
CA LEU A 3 1.82 9.41 -15.88
C LEU A 3 1.98 7.94 -16.29
N GLY A 4 1.67 7.62 -17.56
CA GLY A 4 1.80 6.26 -18.09
C GLY A 4 3.23 5.72 -18.08
N ARG A 5 4.25 6.59 -18.26
CA ARG A 5 5.66 6.18 -18.14
C ARG A 5 6.01 5.77 -16.71
N ARG A 6 5.57 6.53 -15.70
CA ARG A 6 5.84 6.22 -14.28
C ARG A 6 5.22 4.89 -13.87
N ILE A 7 3.96 4.65 -14.26
CA ILE A 7 3.27 3.38 -13.97
C ILE A 7 3.99 2.20 -14.65
N ARG A 8 4.39 2.33 -15.92
CA ARG A 8 5.15 1.29 -16.62
C ARG A 8 6.48 0.98 -15.92
N LEU A 9 7.22 2.01 -15.50
CA LEU A 9 8.47 1.84 -14.74
C LEU A 9 8.23 1.12 -13.41
N PHE A 10 7.18 1.48 -12.67
CA PHE A 10 6.79 0.79 -11.45
C PHE A 10 6.53 -0.70 -11.68
N LEU A 11 5.72 -1.03 -12.69
CA LEU A 11 5.41 -2.42 -13.05
C LEU A 11 6.68 -3.19 -13.44
N LEU A 12 7.56 -2.58 -14.24
CA LEU A 12 8.84 -3.20 -14.64
C LEU A 12 9.75 -3.49 -13.44
N LEU A 13 9.86 -2.54 -12.49
CA LEU A 13 10.63 -2.74 -11.27
C LEU A 13 10.01 -3.83 -10.39
N PHE A 14 8.69 -3.82 -10.26
CA PHE A 14 7.95 -4.78 -9.45
C PHE A 14 8.10 -6.22 -9.96
N PHE A 15 7.90 -6.45 -11.26
CA PHE A 15 8.05 -7.79 -11.87
C PHE A 15 9.50 -8.28 -11.97
N ARG A 16 10.50 -7.40 -11.79
CA ARG A 16 11.91 -7.80 -11.70
C ARG A 16 12.32 -8.35 -10.33
N ILE A 17 11.47 -8.23 -9.31
CA ILE A 17 11.77 -8.73 -7.96
C ILE A 17 11.92 -10.26 -8.00
N LYS A 18 13.10 -10.75 -7.59
CA LYS A 18 13.41 -12.18 -7.49
C LYS A 18 13.27 -12.64 -6.04
N ASP A 19 12.04 -12.76 -5.58
CA ASP A 19 11.74 -13.27 -4.24
C ASP A 19 10.51 -14.19 -4.30
N MET A 20 10.18 -14.85 -3.18
CA MET A 20 9.00 -15.69 -3.09
C MET A 20 7.73 -14.85 -3.29
N PRO A 21 6.73 -15.30 -4.09
CA PRO A 21 5.50 -14.55 -4.36
C PRO A 21 4.83 -14.03 -3.08
N ALA A 22 4.78 -14.86 -2.05
CA ALA A 22 4.17 -14.53 -0.76
C ALA A 22 4.92 -13.41 -0.03
N LYS A 23 6.27 -13.39 -0.07
CA LYS A 23 7.08 -12.33 0.55
C LYS A 23 6.92 -11.00 -0.16
N VAL A 24 6.86 -11.02 -1.50
CA VAL A 24 6.59 -9.82 -2.31
C VAL A 24 5.21 -9.27 -2.01
N ALA A 25 4.19 -10.12 -2.03
CA ALA A 25 2.81 -9.75 -1.72
C ALA A 25 2.66 -9.16 -0.31
N LEU A 26 3.27 -9.81 0.69
CA LEU A 26 3.22 -9.34 2.07
C LEU A 26 3.93 -7.98 2.24
N GLY A 27 5.12 -7.85 1.67
CA GLY A 27 5.87 -6.59 1.71
C GLY A 27 5.07 -5.46 1.07
N PHE A 28 4.56 -5.68 -0.14
CA PHE A 28 3.75 -4.70 -0.86
C PHE A 28 2.49 -4.29 -0.10
N ALA A 29 1.70 -5.27 0.38
CA ALA A 29 0.47 -5.01 1.13
C ALA A 29 0.74 -4.18 2.40
N VAL A 30 1.72 -4.59 3.22
CA VAL A 30 2.07 -3.87 4.46
C VAL A 30 2.59 -2.46 4.16
N GLY A 31 3.42 -2.30 3.13
CA GLY A 31 3.91 -0.99 2.70
C GLY A 31 2.80 -0.07 2.21
N SER A 32 1.82 -0.61 1.48
CA SER A 32 0.63 0.16 1.06
C SER A 32 -0.22 0.60 2.25
N CYS A 33 -0.36 -0.24 3.29
CA CYS A 33 -1.14 0.07 4.48
C CYS A 33 -0.65 1.31 5.24
N VAL A 34 0.62 1.69 5.09
CA VAL A 34 1.17 2.90 5.71
C VAL A 34 0.45 4.17 5.26
N ASN A 35 -0.16 4.17 4.06
CA ASN A 35 -0.88 5.32 3.52
C ASN A 35 -2.27 5.55 4.14
N PHE A 36 -2.75 4.66 5.01
CA PHE A 36 -3.94 4.93 5.83
C PHE A 36 -3.63 5.72 7.09
N TYR A 37 -2.36 5.89 7.42
CA TYR A 37 -1.94 6.58 8.63
C TYR A 37 -1.23 7.88 8.26
N PRO A 38 -1.46 8.98 8.99
CA PRO A 38 -0.80 10.25 8.73
C PRO A 38 0.67 10.14 9.16
N THR A 39 1.54 9.84 8.19
CA THR A 39 2.97 9.62 8.45
C THR A 39 3.83 10.88 8.35
N PHE A 40 3.24 12.05 8.05
CA PHE A 40 3.91 13.36 8.06
C PHE A 40 5.32 13.39 7.42
N GLY A 41 5.51 12.67 6.32
CA GLY A 41 6.79 12.62 5.58
C GLY A 41 7.71 11.44 5.92
N VAL A 42 7.51 10.74 7.04
CA VAL A 42 8.29 9.54 7.42
C VAL A 42 7.68 8.21 6.93
N GLY A 43 6.72 8.26 6.00
CA GLY A 43 6.05 7.06 5.48
C GLY A 43 6.98 6.03 4.84
N VAL A 44 8.02 6.46 4.12
CA VAL A 44 8.99 5.55 3.48
C VAL A 44 9.76 4.74 4.53
N PRO A 45 10.42 5.35 5.55
CA PRO A 45 11.02 4.61 6.65
C PRO A 45 10.05 3.63 7.33
N ILE A 46 8.80 4.07 7.60
CA ILE A 46 7.79 3.24 8.24
C ILE A 46 7.43 2.04 7.36
N ALA A 47 7.25 2.22 6.05
CA ALA A 47 6.94 1.15 5.11
C ALA A 47 8.07 0.13 5.00
N LEU A 48 9.32 0.59 4.93
CA LEU A 48 10.50 -0.28 4.91
C LEU A 48 10.60 -1.11 6.20
N ALA A 49 10.43 -0.45 7.35
CA ALA A 49 10.46 -1.09 8.66
C ALA A 49 9.32 -2.10 8.82
N ALA A 50 8.09 -1.71 8.48
CA ALA A 50 6.91 -2.57 8.56
C ALA A 50 7.03 -3.80 7.64
N ALA A 51 7.50 -3.62 6.40
CA ALA A 51 7.76 -4.74 5.50
C ALA A 51 8.82 -5.70 6.06
N ARG A 52 9.88 -5.16 6.68
CA ARG A 52 10.93 -5.96 7.32
C ARG A 52 10.41 -6.73 8.54
N LEU A 53 9.64 -6.08 9.41
CA LEU A 53 9.02 -6.69 10.60
C LEU A 53 8.04 -7.80 10.22
N ALA A 54 7.25 -7.59 9.16
CA ALA A 54 6.36 -8.59 8.59
C ALA A 54 7.12 -9.74 7.89
N ARG A 55 8.46 -9.71 7.83
CA ARG A 55 9.30 -10.67 7.07
C ARG A 55 8.95 -10.72 5.58
N GLY A 56 8.39 -9.63 5.06
CA GLY A 56 8.11 -9.42 3.65
C GLY A 56 9.31 -8.83 2.90
N ASN A 57 9.15 -8.65 1.59
CA ASN A 57 10.17 -8.02 0.76
C ASN A 57 10.15 -6.50 0.96
N VAL A 58 11.27 -5.95 1.46
CA VAL A 58 11.41 -4.52 1.78
C VAL A 58 11.24 -3.63 0.54
N PHE A 59 11.77 -4.05 -0.61
CA PHE A 59 11.65 -3.29 -1.86
C PHE A 59 10.20 -3.30 -2.39
N ALA A 60 9.50 -4.43 -2.25
CA ALA A 60 8.07 -4.51 -2.56
C ALA A 60 7.25 -3.57 -1.66
N GLY A 61 7.58 -3.48 -0.37
CA GLY A 61 6.93 -2.53 0.56
C GLY A 61 7.18 -1.07 0.20
N LEU A 62 8.40 -0.72 -0.21
CA LEU A 62 8.70 0.62 -0.75
C LEU A 62 7.82 0.95 -1.96
N LEU A 63 7.67 0.01 -2.89
CA LEU A 63 6.82 0.22 -4.07
C LEU A 63 5.34 0.36 -3.67
N GLY A 64 4.90 -0.41 -2.66
CA GLY A 64 3.57 -0.29 -2.07
C GLY A 64 3.32 1.09 -1.46
N ASP A 65 4.27 1.66 -0.72
CA ASP A 65 4.16 3.03 -0.18
C ASP A 65 4.06 4.06 -1.30
N LEU A 66 5.02 4.05 -2.23
CA LEU A 66 5.14 5.08 -3.26
C LEU A 66 3.98 5.06 -4.27
N LEU A 67 3.44 3.88 -4.59
CA LEU A 67 2.31 3.77 -5.52
C LEU A 67 1.03 4.39 -4.95
N PHE A 68 0.82 4.21 -3.65
CA PHE A 68 -0.40 4.61 -2.96
C PHE A 68 -0.33 6.01 -2.34
N LYS A 69 0.86 6.59 -2.22
CA LYS A 69 1.08 7.95 -1.72
C LYS A 69 0.23 9.04 -2.36
N PRO A 70 0.03 9.08 -3.70
CA PRO A 70 -0.86 10.05 -4.33
C PRO A 70 -2.34 9.87 -3.96
N LEU A 71 -2.73 8.67 -3.50
CA LEU A 71 -4.09 8.34 -3.06
C LEU A 71 -4.31 8.64 -1.57
N PHE A 72 -3.30 9.15 -0.85
CA PHE A 72 -3.41 9.48 0.57
C PHE A 72 -4.63 10.35 0.92
N PRO A 73 -4.96 11.45 0.21
CA PRO A 73 -6.14 12.26 0.54
C PRO A 73 -7.45 11.48 0.41
N PHE A 74 -7.51 10.56 -0.55
CA PHE A 74 -8.67 9.69 -0.74
C PHE A 74 -8.79 8.69 0.42
N PHE A 75 -7.70 8.06 0.85
CA PHE A 75 -7.71 7.18 2.01
C PHE A 75 -8.08 7.91 3.30
N PHE A 76 -7.54 9.11 3.49
CA PHE A 76 -7.88 9.91 4.66
C PHE A 76 -9.40 10.17 4.77
N TYR A 77 -10.04 10.52 3.65
CA TYR A 77 -11.49 10.69 3.62
C TYR A 77 -12.24 9.36 3.83
N LEU A 78 -11.76 8.27 3.21
CA LEU A 78 -12.32 6.94 3.37
C LEU A 78 -12.28 6.47 4.83
N ASP A 79 -11.20 6.77 5.55
CA ASP A 79 -11.02 6.42 6.97
C ASP A 79 -12.02 7.17 7.84
N LEU A 80 -12.25 8.46 7.59
CA LEU A 80 -13.30 9.21 8.28
C LEU A 80 -14.69 8.68 7.97
N LEU A 81 -14.96 8.33 6.71
CA LEU A 81 -16.27 7.85 6.28
C LEU A 81 -16.59 6.50 6.95
N VAL A 82 -15.66 5.54 6.88
CA VAL A 82 -15.83 4.21 7.48
C VAL A 82 -15.88 4.31 9.00
N GLY A 83 -14.98 5.09 9.60
CA GLY A 83 -14.94 5.32 11.05
C GLY A 83 -16.24 5.89 11.61
N ASN A 84 -16.73 6.99 11.03
CA ASN A 84 -17.99 7.61 11.47
C ASN A 84 -19.18 6.68 11.24
N SER A 85 -19.20 5.94 10.12
CA SER A 85 -20.24 4.95 9.86
C SER A 85 -20.27 3.84 10.93
N LEU A 86 -19.11 3.42 11.45
CA LEU A 86 -19.03 2.42 12.51
C LEU A 86 -19.49 2.93 13.87
N PHE A 87 -19.33 4.24 14.13
CA PHE A 87 -19.88 4.90 15.32
C PHE A 87 -21.37 5.27 15.18
N GLY A 88 -21.98 5.02 14.02
CA GLY A 88 -23.38 5.37 13.75
C GLY A 88 -23.60 6.87 13.53
N GLU A 89 -22.54 7.64 13.28
CA GLU A 89 -22.64 9.07 13.02
C GLU A 89 -23.05 9.36 11.57
N LYS A 90 -23.89 10.37 11.37
CA LYS A 90 -24.35 10.78 10.03
C LYS A 90 -23.21 11.47 9.28
N GLN A 91 -23.22 11.41 7.94
CA GLN A 91 -22.23 12.11 7.11
C GLN A 91 -22.16 13.62 7.36
N ALA A 92 -23.29 14.26 7.73
CA ALA A 92 -23.33 15.66 8.13
C ALA A 92 -22.46 15.97 9.37
N ALA A 93 -22.22 14.98 10.23
CA ALA A 93 -21.31 15.11 11.38
C ALA A 93 -19.85 15.27 10.94
N ILE A 94 -19.43 14.64 9.84
CA ILE A 94 -18.06 14.75 9.31
C ILE A 94 -17.73 16.22 8.98
N SER A 95 -18.64 16.93 8.30
CA SER A 95 -18.44 18.35 8.01
C SER A 95 -18.35 19.22 9.26
N GLN A 96 -19.15 18.94 10.29
CA GLN A 96 -19.14 19.71 11.54
C GLN A 96 -17.88 19.41 12.37
N GLN A 97 -17.47 18.16 12.44
CA GLN A 97 -16.23 17.72 13.09
C GLN A 97 -14.99 18.35 12.44
N LEU A 98 -14.94 18.39 11.10
CA LEU A 98 -13.85 19.05 10.36
C LEU A 98 -13.85 20.57 10.60
N LEU A 99 -15.02 21.22 10.69
CA LEU A 99 -15.12 22.62 11.06
C LEU A 99 -14.66 22.87 12.51
N GLY A 100 -15.01 21.97 13.44
CA GLY A 100 -14.54 22.00 14.83
C GLY A 100 -13.02 21.88 14.95
N LEU A 101 -12.39 21.05 14.10
CA LEU A 101 -10.92 20.98 13.99
C LEU A 101 -10.30 22.31 13.57
N VAL A 102 -10.87 22.99 12.59
CA VAL A 102 -10.40 24.31 12.14
C VAL A 102 -10.54 25.35 13.26
N LYS A 103 -11.58 25.22 14.09
CA LYS A 103 -11.80 26.05 15.27
C LYS A 103 -10.98 25.65 16.50
N MET A 104 -10.09 24.64 16.36
CA MET A 104 -9.27 24.12 17.45
C MET A 104 -10.09 23.60 18.65
N GLU A 105 -11.28 23.07 18.40
CA GLU A 105 -12.10 22.45 19.43
C GLU A 105 -11.52 21.09 19.84
N TRP A 106 -11.20 20.95 21.12
CA TRP A 106 -10.63 19.71 21.67
C TRP A 106 -11.53 18.49 21.46
N GLN A 107 -12.83 18.65 21.62
CA GLN A 107 -13.80 17.56 21.46
C GLN A 107 -13.87 17.07 20.02
N ALA A 108 -13.86 18.00 19.05
CA ALA A 108 -13.81 17.67 17.63
C ALA A 108 -12.53 16.92 17.27
N PHE A 109 -11.38 17.33 17.84
CA PHE A 109 -10.12 16.61 17.65
C PHE A 109 -10.18 15.15 18.11
N VAL A 110 -10.73 14.91 19.30
CA VAL A 110 -10.88 13.56 19.84
C VAL A 110 -11.86 12.72 19.00
N GLN A 111 -12.98 13.30 18.57
CA GLN A 111 -13.98 12.61 17.75
C GLN A 111 -13.41 12.24 16.37
N VAL A 112 -12.80 13.20 15.66
CA VAL A 112 -12.18 12.95 14.36
C VAL A 112 -11.07 11.93 14.50
N GLY A 113 -10.20 12.06 15.52
CA GLY A 113 -9.12 11.11 15.76
C GLY A 113 -9.64 9.69 15.96
N LYS A 114 -10.65 9.50 16.82
CA LYS A 114 -11.23 8.17 17.07
C LYS A 114 -11.86 7.56 15.82
N ALA A 115 -12.69 8.33 15.11
CA ALA A 115 -13.30 7.87 13.86
C ALA A 115 -12.22 7.51 12.83
N PHE A 116 -11.25 8.40 12.63
CA PHE A 116 -10.14 8.20 11.71
C PHE A 116 -9.36 6.92 11.99
N PHE A 117 -8.89 6.71 13.22
CA PHE A 117 -8.06 5.53 13.55
C PHE A 117 -8.85 4.22 13.45
N LEU A 118 -10.15 4.23 13.81
CA LEU A 118 -11.00 3.05 13.64
C LEU A 118 -11.21 2.72 12.17
N GLY A 119 -11.50 3.74 11.35
CA GLY A 119 -11.64 3.57 9.90
C GLY A 119 -10.35 3.11 9.24
N ALA A 120 -9.21 3.73 9.59
CA ALA A 120 -7.89 3.37 9.10
C ALA A 120 -7.53 1.92 9.45
N LEU A 121 -7.85 1.44 10.65
CA LEU A 121 -7.64 0.05 11.04
C LEU A 121 -8.45 -0.91 10.15
N VAL A 122 -9.75 -0.64 9.98
CA VAL A 122 -10.63 -1.49 9.14
C VAL A 122 -10.20 -1.46 7.68
N ASN A 123 -9.97 -0.28 7.12
CA ASN A 123 -9.59 -0.11 5.72
C ASN A 123 -8.20 -0.71 5.43
N SER A 124 -7.23 -0.52 6.32
CA SER A 124 -5.89 -1.11 6.14
C SER A 124 -5.89 -2.62 6.23
N LEU A 125 -6.72 -3.23 7.09
CA LEU A 125 -6.89 -4.69 7.12
C LEU A 125 -7.56 -5.21 5.86
N LEU A 126 -8.65 -4.58 5.42
CA LEU A 126 -9.40 -4.99 4.23
C LEU A 126 -8.57 -4.82 2.95
N LEU A 127 -8.07 -3.61 2.67
CA LEU A 127 -7.25 -3.38 1.48
C LEU A 127 -5.91 -4.13 1.57
N GLY A 128 -5.30 -4.23 2.75
CA GLY A 128 -4.08 -5.01 2.93
C GLY A 128 -4.27 -6.47 2.54
N LEU A 129 -5.35 -7.10 2.99
CA LEU A 129 -5.69 -8.47 2.61
C LEU A 129 -5.98 -8.60 1.11
N ILE A 130 -6.77 -7.68 0.55
CA ILE A 130 -7.08 -7.67 -0.89
C ILE A 130 -5.79 -7.55 -1.71
N LEU A 131 -4.91 -6.60 -1.38
CA LEU A 131 -3.64 -6.38 -2.07
C LEU A 131 -2.72 -7.59 -1.93
N PHE A 132 -2.64 -8.19 -0.75
CA PHE A 132 -1.89 -9.42 -0.54
C PHE A 132 -2.37 -10.52 -1.49
N LEU A 133 -3.68 -10.79 -1.54
CA LEU A 133 -4.25 -11.83 -2.40
C LEU A 133 -4.05 -11.54 -3.89
N VAL A 134 -4.25 -10.28 -4.32
CA VAL A 134 -4.08 -9.86 -5.72
C VAL A 134 -2.62 -9.98 -6.16
N VAL A 135 -1.69 -9.45 -5.38
CA VAL A 135 -0.25 -9.53 -5.70
C VAL A 135 0.22 -10.97 -5.65
N TRP A 136 -0.17 -11.73 -4.62
CA TRP A 136 0.21 -13.13 -4.50
C TRP A 136 -0.29 -13.94 -5.69
N ARG A 137 -1.55 -13.78 -6.12
CA ARG A 137 -2.10 -14.48 -7.30
C ARG A 137 -1.42 -14.08 -8.60
N THR A 138 -1.15 -12.79 -8.80
CA THR A 138 -0.48 -12.33 -10.04
C THR A 138 0.95 -12.86 -10.11
N PHE A 139 1.72 -12.80 -9.02
CA PHE A 139 3.08 -13.36 -8.99
C PHE A 139 3.08 -14.89 -9.05
N ALA A 140 2.19 -15.58 -8.35
CA ALA A 140 2.10 -17.04 -8.42
C ALA A 140 1.81 -17.53 -9.85
N ARG A 141 1.02 -16.79 -10.64
CA ARG A 141 0.72 -17.13 -12.04
C ARG A 141 1.83 -16.74 -13.02
N LEU A 142 2.47 -15.59 -12.82
CA LEU A 142 3.45 -15.02 -13.77
C LEU A 142 4.89 -15.47 -13.52
N GLN A 143 5.26 -15.77 -12.26
CA GLN A 143 6.62 -16.12 -11.88
C GLN A 143 7.15 -17.42 -12.50
N PRO A 144 6.42 -18.55 -12.61
CA PRO A 144 6.95 -19.74 -13.29
C PRO A 144 7.26 -19.46 -14.77
N TRP A 145 6.50 -18.57 -15.41
CA TRP A 145 6.69 -18.19 -16.81
C TRP A 145 7.91 -17.28 -17.03
N CYS A 146 8.08 -16.26 -16.18
CA CYS A 146 9.21 -15.35 -16.24
C CYS A 146 10.54 -15.99 -15.81
N LEU A 147 10.53 -16.86 -14.78
CA LEU A 147 11.74 -17.56 -14.34
C LEU A 147 12.25 -18.53 -15.43
N ASN A 148 11.33 -19.21 -16.14
CA ASN A 148 11.69 -20.09 -17.24
C ASN A 148 12.28 -19.31 -18.43
N ARG A 149 11.71 -18.17 -18.82
CA ARG A 149 12.30 -17.35 -19.90
C ARG A 149 13.68 -16.80 -19.55
N LEU A 150 13.90 -16.33 -18.32
CA LEU A 150 15.21 -15.82 -17.89
C LEU A 150 16.27 -16.92 -17.76
N ARG A 151 15.87 -18.16 -17.40
CA ARG A 151 16.75 -19.34 -17.46
C ARG A 151 17.14 -19.67 -18.90
N HIS A 152 16.24 -19.54 -19.87
CA HIS A 152 16.56 -19.78 -21.28
C HIS A 152 17.50 -18.74 -21.88
N SER A 153 17.36 -17.45 -21.56
CA SER A 153 18.30 -16.41 -22.04
C SER A 153 19.72 -16.62 -21.51
N ARG A 154 19.87 -16.98 -20.22
CA ARG A 154 21.19 -17.23 -19.63
C ARG A 154 21.84 -18.50 -20.16
N ARG A 155 21.05 -19.52 -20.51
CA ARG A 155 21.56 -20.78 -21.10
C ARG A 155 22.05 -20.59 -22.54
N LYS A 156 21.46 -19.65 -23.29
CA LYS A 156 21.93 -19.27 -24.63
C LYS A 156 23.24 -18.49 -24.57
N GLU A 157 23.34 -17.48 -23.70
CA GLU A 157 24.59 -16.72 -23.51
C GLU A 157 25.79 -17.58 -23.11
N VAL A 158 25.59 -18.64 -22.31
CA VAL A 158 26.66 -19.58 -21.94
C VAL A 158 26.99 -20.57 -23.07
N SER A 159 26.02 -20.92 -23.91
CA SER A 159 26.22 -21.83 -25.05
C SER A 159 26.86 -21.15 -26.26
N ASP A 160 26.63 -19.85 -26.45
CA ASP A 160 27.22 -19.05 -27.53
C ASP A 160 28.64 -18.55 -27.17
N ALA A 161 29.09 -18.79 -25.92
CA ALA A 161 30.42 -18.42 -25.41
C ALA A 161 31.44 -19.58 -25.43
N HIS A 162 31.07 -20.72 -26.04
CA HIS A 162 31.92 -21.90 -26.29
C HIS A 162 31.97 -22.18 -27.78
#